data_AF-A0A9P1G4Q5-F1
#
_entry.id   AF-A0A9P1G4Q5-F1
#
_cell.length_a   1.000
_cell.length_b   1.000
_cell.length_c   1.000
_cell.angle_alpha   90.00
_cell.angle_beta   90.00
_cell.angle_gamma   90.00
#
_symmetry.space_group_name_H-M   'P 1'
#
loop_
_entity.id
_entity.type
_entity.pdbx_description
1 polymer ?
#
loop_
_entity_poly.entity_id
_entity_poly.type
_entity_poly.pdbx_seq_one_letter_code
_entity_poly.pdbx_strand_id
1 'polypeptide(L)'
;MKVCVHAALLALIASQASAASMQFDFGRTNLQSPFNPGTDGWNNIVPATTDLFAIFDENGAIVPGVSLSITDTFFQTGEPSSLGSESPSGDAAGYPVSATDDYFFGHSTAFAGADPNPYGEVTLRGLDPSQVYDFTFFSARNGIGDNRDTEFIVTGANSGSGVASTGNNDTEVVKILGIAPDGNNEISVGVQAGPDNNNTIGFFYINLMDVSVGIPEPTTGVLLAMGGLLVAAAPKNVLFYGNSFTLGFGSTTSVNALFEDIAIAAGHDAPLVQSAAASGQDIEWHLNNNTAAIFTLIPPDRDWDAVVMQEHSTKLTRAYTGNPRFPDSVDESKSTVVDLYNTVQLRSPNAVPVLYETWARGPGHTFYTPPNVIFTDPAEMQAEVRDGYDALKEAIDTEEGAPTALIAPVGDAWEEANYDNLHANDNWHAGNRGTLLAALVIYGTVYGDTTTSDIPLDAILTSVNLGPDDGAFLTAAADAVLNPIPEPSCVLLAAMAIVSQAARRRR
;
A
#
# COMPACT_ATOMS: atom_id res chain seq x y z
N MET A 1 -65.78 -45.92 10.04
CA MET A 1 -64.51 -45.36 10.53
C MET A 1 -63.63 -45.13 9.30
N LYS A 2 -63.65 -43.92 8.73
CA LYS A 2 -62.86 -43.54 7.54
C LYS A 2 -61.58 -42.89 8.05
N VAL A 3 -60.43 -43.44 7.70
CA VAL A 3 -59.12 -42.81 7.97
C VAL A 3 -58.70 -42.10 6.69
N CYS A 4 -58.68 -40.76 6.74
CA CYS A 4 -58.09 -39.91 5.72
C CYS A 4 -56.57 -39.87 5.93
N VAL A 5 -55.80 -40.23 4.91
CA VAL A 5 -54.35 -39.96 4.86
C VAL A 5 -54.18 -38.64 4.11
N HIS A 6 -53.72 -37.60 4.81
CA HIS A 6 -53.25 -36.35 4.21
C HIS A 6 -51.78 -36.53 3.83
N ALA A 7 -51.47 -36.45 2.53
CA ALA A 7 -50.11 -36.27 2.06
C ALA A 7 -49.76 -34.77 2.20
N ALA A 8 -48.86 -34.44 3.12
CA ALA A 8 -48.27 -33.12 3.21
C ALA A 8 -47.18 -33.01 2.14
N LEU A 9 -47.39 -32.12 1.17
CA LEU A 9 -46.39 -31.72 0.19
C LEU A 9 -45.45 -30.73 0.88
N LEU A 10 -44.24 -31.17 1.27
CA LEU A 10 -43.17 -30.25 1.65
C LEU A 10 -42.69 -29.54 0.38
N ALA A 11 -43.03 -28.27 0.22
CA ALA A 11 -42.34 -27.40 -0.71
C ALA A 11 -40.96 -27.10 -0.13
N LEU A 12 -39.92 -27.73 -0.69
CA LEU A 12 -38.56 -27.22 -0.54
C LEU A 12 -38.52 -25.88 -1.28
N ILE A 13 -38.58 -24.78 -0.53
CA ILE A 13 -38.17 -23.48 -1.04
C ILE A 13 -36.64 -23.55 -1.06
N ALA A 14 -36.06 -23.88 -2.21
CA ALA A 14 -34.65 -23.62 -2.43
C ALA A 14 -34.48 -22.09 -2.38
N SER A 15 -33.78 -21.60 -1.36
CA SER A 15 -33.24 -20.25 -1.39
C SER A 15 -32.35 -20.17 -2.63
N GLN A 16 -32.63 -19.25 -3.54
CA GLN A 16 -31.67 -18.90 -4.57
C GLN A 16 -30.39 -18.48 -3.84
N ALA A 17 -29.31 -19.26 -4.00
CA ALA A 17 -28.00 -18.73 -3.73
C ALA A 17 -27.84 -17.56 -4.71
N SER A 18 -27.70 -16.34 -4.17
CA SER A 18 -27.21 -15.23 -4.98
C SER A 18 -25.88 -15.67 -5.58
N ALA A 19 -25.65 -15.40 -6.86
CA ALA A 19 -24.31 -15.53 -7.40
C ALA A 19 -23.40 -14.60 -6.59
N ALA A 20 -22.29 -15.14 -6.10
CA ALA A 20 -21.28 -14.34 -5.42
C ALA A 20 -20.78 -13.25 -6.41
N SER A 21 -20.68 -12.01 -5.94
CA SER A 21 -20.20 -10.86 -6.70
C SER A 21 -18.83 -10.42 -6.21
N MET A 22 -18.01 -9.93 -7.14
CA MET A 22 -16.73 -9.30 -6.87
C MET A 22 -16.95 -7.79 -6.92
N GLN A 23 -16.82 -7.13 -5.77
CA GLN A 23 -17.06 -5.69 -5.65
C GLN A 23 -15.72 -4.95 -5.57
N PHE A 24 -15.57 -3.91 -6.39
CA PHE A 24 -14.34 -3.14 -6.52
C PHE A 24 -14.61 -1.67 -6.26
N ASP A 25 -13.77 -1.07 -5.43
CA ASP A 25 -13.81 0.33 -5.04
C ASP A 25 -12.57 1.02 -5.64
N PHE A 26 -12.76 2.04 -6.48
CA PHE A 26 -11.70 2.79 -7.15
C PHE A 26 -11.60 4.17 -6.54
N GLY A 27 -10.67 4.34 -5.62
CA GLY A 27 -10.81 5.43 -4.68
C GLY A 27 -9.54 5.90 -4.04
N ARG A 28 -9.73 6.71 -3.01
CA ARG A 28 -8.68 7.30 -2.21
C ARG A 28 -8.15 6.26 -1.26
N THR A 29 -6.87 6.38 -0.93
CA THR A 29 -6.32 5.52 0.09
C THR A 29 -7.05 5.71 1.43
N ASN A 30 -7.52 6.93 1.73
CA ASN A 30 -8.13 7.27 3.01
C ASN A 30 -9.66 7.06 3.13
N LEU A 31 -10.31 6.47 2.13
CA LEU A 31 -11.76 6.25 2.10
C LEU A 31 -12.07 4.88 1.46
N GLN A 32 -11.60 3.81 2.08
CA GLN A 32 -11.78 2.46 1.55
C GLN A 32 -13.10 1.83 1.99
N SER A 33 -13.64 0.96 1.14
CA SER A 33 -14.81 0.16 1.45
C SER A 33 -14.51 -1.05 2.34
N PRO A 34 -15.54 -1.56 3.07
CA PRO A 34 -15.33 -2.57 4.12
C PRO A 34 -14.66 -3.85 3.63
N PHE A 35 -13.56 -4.23 4.29
CA PHE A 35 -12.89 -5.49 4.07
C PHE A 35 -12.62 -6.17 5.40
N ASN A 36 -13.15 -7.39 5.55
CA ASN A 36 -12.93 -8.27 6.68
C ASN A 36 -12.92 -9.70 6.14
N PRO A 37 -11.77 -10.40 6.12
CA PRO A 37 -11.68 -11.75 5.59
C PRO A 37 -12.77 -12.67 6.16
N GLY A 38 -13.54 -13.29 5.28
CA GLY A 38 -14.65 -14.19 5.62
C GLY A 38 -15.96 -13.53 6.06
N THR A 39 -16.07 -12.19 6.01
CA THR A 39 -17.32 -11.47 6.25
C THR A 39 -17.64 -10.40 5.21
N ASP A 40 -16.68 -9.57 4.79
CA ASP A 40 -16.84 -8.50 3.81
C ASP A 40 -15.63 -8.49 2.87
N GLY A 41 -15.83 -8.44 1.55
CA GLY A 41 -14.72 -8.59 0.59
C GLY A 41 -14.64 -7.52 -0.49
N TRP A 42 -14.76 -6.24 -0.12
CA TRP A 42 -14.47 -5.16 -1.08
C TRP A 42 -13.01 -5.19 -1.52
N ASN A 43 -12.81 -5.19 -2.83
CA ASN A 43 -11.50 -5.15 -3.46
C ASN A 43 -11.13 -3.69 -3.70
N ASN A 44 -10.49 -3.07 -2.70
CA ASN A 44 -10.12 -1.66 -2.73
C ASN A 44 -8.89 -1.44 -3.64
N ILE A 45 -9.05 -0.59 -4.65
CA ILE A 45 -8.03 -0.19 -5.62
C ILE A 45 -7.70 1.27 -5.34
N VAL A 46 -6.53 1.49 -4.76
CA VAL A 46 -6.03 2.81 -4.33
C VAL A 46 -4.89 3.26 -5.26
N PRO A 47 -4.44 4.52 -5.26
CA PRO A 47 -3.50 5.02 -6.26
C PRO A 47 -2.21 4.21 -6.38
N ALA A 48 -1.72 3.61 -5.29
CA ALA A 48 -0.53 2.77 -5.31
C ALA A 48 -0.75 1.34 -5.85
N THR A 49 -2.01 0.90 -6.04
CA THR A 49 -2.34 -0.44 -6.53
C THR A 49 -1.99 -0.56 -8.00
N THR A 50 -1.12 -1.50 -8.35
CA THR A 50 -0.91 -1.93 -9.74
C THR A 50 -1.66 -3.22 -10.03
N ASP A 51 -1.66 -4.14 -9.05
CA ASP A 51 -2.20 -5.48 -9.17
C ASP A 51 -2.88 -5.90 -7.87
N LEU A 52 -3.98 -6.63 -8.00
CA LEU A 52 -4.58 -7.45 -6.96
C LEU A 52 -4.41 -8.92 -7.37
N PHE A 53 -3.56 -9.66 -6.67
CA PHE A 53 -3.28 -11.06 -6.97
C PHE A 53 -4.33 -12.02 -6.41
N ALA A 54 -5.17 -11.54 -5.50
CA ALA A 54 -6.33 -12.26 -4.99
C ALA A 54 -7.54 -11.32 -5.01
N ILE A 55 -8.63 -11.81 -5.62
CA ILE A 55 -9.94 -11.15 -5.57
C ILE A 55 -10.82 -11.86 -4.54
N PHE A 56 -11.57 -11.07 -3.79
CA PHE A 56 -12.54 -11.55 -2.82
C PHE A 56 -13.97 -11.34 -3.32
N ASP A 57 -14.85 -12.27 -2.98
CA ASP A 57 -16.29 -12.12 -3.17
C ASP A 57 -16.91 -11.22 -2.10
N GLU A 58 -18.19 -10.90 -2.23
CA GLU A 58 -18.91 -10.00 -1.31
C GLU A 58 -18.91 -10.48 0.14
N ASN A 59 -18.66 -11.77 0.38
CA ASN A 59 -18.59 -12.38 1.70
C ASN A 59 -17.15 -12.48 2.23
N GLY A 60 -16.16 -11.89 1.55
CA GLY A 60 -14.76 -11.93 1.96
C GLY A 60 -14.10 -13.29 1.76
N ALA A 61 -14.61 -14.15 0.87
CA ALA A 61 -13.94 -15.38 0.46
C ALA A 61 -13.13 -15.17 -0.83
N ILE A 62 -11.94 -15.76 -0.91
CA ILE A 62 -11.10 -15.67 -2.12
C ILE A 62 -11.81 -16.36 -3.29
N VAL A 63 -11.91 -15.66 -4.42
CA VAL A 63 -12.34 -16.20 -5.71
C VAL A 63 -11.15 -16.92 -6.34
N PRO A 64 -11.18 -18.26 -6.48
CA PRO A 64 -9.99 -19.00 -6.88
C PRO A 64 -9.46 -18.61 -8.27
N GLY A 65 -8.18 -18.24 -8.33
CA GLY A 65 -7.47 -17.97 -9.57
C GLY A 65 -7.76 -16.59 -10.20
N VAL A 66 -8.69 -15.82 -9.65
CA VAL A 66 -9.04 -14.50 -10.19
C VAL A 66 -8.13 -13.42 -9.64
N SER A 67 -7.63 -12.56 -10.54
CA SER A 67 -6.78 -11.39 -10.23
C SER A 67 -7.21 -10.18 -11.07
N LEU A 68 -6.74 -9.00 -10.68
CA LEU A 68 -6.94 -7.74 -11.41
C LEU A 68 -5.60 -7.03 -11.59
N SER A 69 -5.37 -6.45 -12.77
CA SER A 69 -4.22 -5.55 -13.04
C SER A 69 -4.71 -4.24 -13.65
N ILE A 70 -4.06 -3.12 -13.31
CA ILE A 70 -4.20 -1.86 -14.04
C ILE A 70 -3.31 -1.92 -15.28
N THR A 71 -3.91 -2.01 -16.48
CA THR A 71 -3.19 -2.16 -17.76
C THR A 71 -3.03 -0.86 -18.53
N ASP A 72 -3.87 0.14 -18.25
CA ASP A 72 -3.67 1.53 -18.65
C ASP A 72 -3.96 2.43 -17.45
N THR A 73 -2.96 3.21 -17.03
CA THR A 73 -3.01 3.98 -15.79
C THR A 73 -3.99 5.14 -15.88
N PHE A 74 -4.85 5.27 -14.89
CA PHE A 74 -5.61 6.48 -14.66
C PHE A 74 -4.69 7.65 -14.27
N PHE A 75 -5.20 8.87 -14.27
CA PHE A 75 -4.41 10.02 -13.84
C PHE A 75 -4.06 9.90 -12.35
N GLN A 76 -2.76 9.81 -12.06
CA GLN A 76 -2.23 9.67 -10.70
C GLN A 76 -1.15 10.71 -10.43
N THR A 77 -1.54 11.84 -9.84
CA THR A 77 -0.61 12.81 -9.23
C THR A 77 -1.00 13.02 -7.77
N GLY A 78 -0.89 11.94 -6.98
CA GLY A 78 -1.32 11.90 -5.59
C GLY A 78 -2.74 11.36 -5.41
N GLU A 79 -3.35 11.69 -4.27
CA GLU A 79 -4.67 11.17 -3.89
C GLU A 79 -5.80 11.76 -4.73
N PRO A 80 -6.75 10.94 -5.24
CA PRO A 80 -7.94 11.42 -5.90
C PRO A 80 -8.85 12.21 -4.95
N SER A 81 -9.90 12.85 -5.47
CA SER A 81 -10.86 13.60 -4.66
C SER A 81 -12.02 12.70 -4.18
N SER A 82 -12.68 13.08 -3.08
CA SER A 82 -13.90 12.43 -2.51
C SER A 82 -15.05 13.40 -2.72
N LEU A 83 -15.59 13.33 -3.91
CA LEU A 83 -16.30 14.43 -4.54
C LEU A 83 -17.38 13.91 -5.50
N GLY A 84 -17.74 12.64 -5.34
CA GLY A 84 -18.82 11.89 -5.96
C GLY A 84 -20.07 11.94 -5.09
N SER A 85 -20.82 10.85 -5.04
CA SER A 85 -22.11 10.76 -4.35
C SER A 85 -21.94 10.40 -2.87
N GLU A 86 -22.31 11.32 -1.99
CA GLU A 86 -22.39 11.10 -0.53
C GLU A 86 -23.76 10.54 -0.06
N SER A 87 -24.75 10.46 -0.96
CA SER A 87 -26.11 9.99 -0.65
C SER A 87 -26.63 9.09 -1.77
N PRO A 88 -25.95 7.97 -2.07
CA PRO A 88 -26.37 7.09 -3.15
C PRO A 88 -27.80 6.61 -2.92
N SER A 89 -28.59 6.66 -3.99
CA SER A 89 -30.00 6.36 -4.00
C SER A 89 -30.37 5.64 -5.31
N GLY A 90 -31.65 5.35 -5.54
CA GLY A 90 -32.06 4.65 -6.76
C GLY A 90 -31.34 3.31 -6.95
N ASP A 91 -30.75 3.11 -8.13
CA ASP A 91 -30.02 1.88 -8.46
C ASP A 91 -28.64 1.81 -7.77
N ALA A 92 -28.12 2.94 -7.28
CA ALA A 92 -26.88 3.01 -6.51
C ALA A 92 -27.07 2.83 -5.00
N ALA A 93 -28.32 2.78 -4.49
CA ALA A 93 -28.62 2.80 -3.05
C ALA A 93 -28.02 1.65 -2.23
N GLY A 94 -27.63 0.55 -2.89
CA GLY A 94 -27.02 -0.62 -2.25
C GLY A 94 -25.52 -0.49 -2.02
N TYR A 95 -24.86 0.51 -2.59
CA TYR A 95 -23.42 0.70 -2.48
C TYR A 95 -23.06 1.60 -1.28
N PRO A 96 -21.96 1.31 -0.58
CA PRO A 96 -21.51 2.13 0.53
C PRO A 96 -21.01 3.48 0.03
N VAL A 97 -21.16 4.52 0.86
CA VAL A 97 -20.68 5.88 0.55
C VAL A 97 -19.19 5.89 0.26
N SER A 98 -18.40 5.03 0.92
CA SER A 98 -16.98 4.88 0.65
C SER A 98 -16.68 4.62 -0.83
N ALA A 99 -17.46 3.76 -1.49
CA ALA A 99 -17.27 3.41 -2.91
C ALA A 99 -17.95 4.38 -3.90
N THR A 100 -18.89 5.22 -3.44
CA THR A 100 -19.64 6.13 -4.33
C THR A 100 -19.14 7.56 -4.29
N ASP A 101 -18.39 7.94 -3.25
CA ASP A 101 -17.93 9.30 -3.05
C ASP A 101 -16.56 9.58 -3.69
N ASP A 102 -15.65 8.63 -3.75
CA ASP A 102 -14.37 8.80 -4.44
C ASP A 102 -14.31 8.06 -5.77
N TYR A 103 -13.24 8.32 -6.51
CA TYR A 103 -13.10 7.88 -7.90
C TYR A 103 -11.64 7.87 -8.36
N PHE A 104 -11.35 7.00 -9.32
CA PHE A 104 -10.28 7.21 -10.28
C PHE A 104 -10.78 8.04 -11.46
N PHE A 105 -9.89 8.79 -12.11
CA PHE A 105 -10.25 9.60 -13.28
C PHE A 105 -9.11 9.72 -14.28
N GLY A 106 -9.43 10.07 -15.52
CA GLY A 106 -8.44 10.39 -16.56
C GLY A 106 -8.84 11.60 -17.38
N HIS A 107 -8.04 11.95 -18.40
CA HIS A 107 -8.22 13.19 -19.16
C HIS A 107 -7.73 13.10 -20.61
N SER A 108 -8.55 13.62 -21.53
CA SER A 108 -8.28 13.55 -22.98
C SER A 108 -7.30 14.61 -23.50
N THR A 109 -6.98 15.62 -22.69
CA THR A 109 -6.01 16.68 -23.02
C THR A 109 -5.07 16.93 -21.84
N ALA A 110 -3.98 17.67 -22.03
CA ALA A 110 -2.99 17.89 -20.97
C ALA A 110 -3.63 18.55 -19.74
N PHE A 111 -3.36 18.00 -18.56
CA PHE A 111 -3.93 18.45 -17.30
C PHE A 111 -2.92 18.34 -16.17
N ALA A 112 -2.88 19.36 -15.30
CA ALA A 112 -2.03 19.39 -14.10
C ALA A 112 -0.54 19.02 -14.32
N GLY A 113 0.00 19.30 -15.51
CA GLY A 113 1.40 19.00 -15.86
C GLY A 113 1.64 17.59 -16.42
N ALA A 114 0.59 16.76 -16.56
CA ALA A 114 0.66 15.46 -17.21
C ALA A 114 0.24 15.54 -18.70
N ASP A 115 0.86 14.71 -19.52
CA ASP A 115 0.48 14.49 -20.91
C ASP A 115 -0.91 13.82 -21.00
N PRO A 116 -1.66 14.04 -22.10
CA PRO A 116 -2.99 13.45 -22.25
C PRO A 116 -2.98 11.92 -22.12
N ASN A 117 -3.88 11.37 -21.28
CA ASN A 117 -4.22 9.94 -21.30
C ASN A 117 -5.74 9.77 -21.48
N PRO A 118 -6.22 9.64 -22.73
CA PRO A 118 -7.65 9.63 -23.04
C PRO A 118 -8.35 8.30 -22.70
N TYR A 119 -7.63 7.33 -22.12
CA TYR A 119 -8.11 5.99 -21.84
C TYR A 119 -7.51 5.50 -20.51
N GLY A 120 -8.28 4.75 -19.73
CA GLY A 120 -7.80 4.02 -18.55
C GLY A 120 -8.37 2.62 -18.56
N GLU A 121 -7.63 1.62 -18.07
CA GLU A 121 -8.01 0.22 -18.24
C GLU A 121 -7.58 -0.64 -17.06
N VAL A 122 -8.49 -1.54 -16.67
CA VAL A 122 -8.17 -2.68 -15.81
C VAL A 122 -8.50 -3.99 -16.51
N THR A 123 -7.73 -5.04 -16.22
CA THR A 123 -7.97 -6.40 -16.75
C THR A 123 -8.19 -7.36 -15.60
N LEU A 124 -9.35 -8.03 -15.60
CA LEU A 124 -9.60 -9.21 -14.79
C LEU A 124 -9.04 -10.44 -15.50
N ARG A 125 -8.31 -11.28 -14.77
CA ARG A 125 -7.67 -12.50 -15.29
C ARG A 125 -8.08 -13.73 -14.49
N GLY A 126 -7.96 -14.89 -15.10
CA GLY A 126 -8.24 -16.18 -14.45
C GLY A 126 -9.73 -16.44 -14.21
N LEU A 127 -10.60 -15.73 -14.94
CA LEU A 127 -12.04 -15.94 -14.91
C LEU A 127 -12.41 -17.34 -15.44
N ASP A 128 -13.53 -17.91 -15.01
CA ASP A 128 -13.98 -19.22 -15.48
C ASP A 128 -14.51 -19.08 -16.92
N PRO A 129 -13.86 -19.72 -17.94
CA PRO A 129 -14.27 -19.60 -19.33
C PRO A 129 -15.63 -20.26 -19.63
N SER A 130 -16.20 -21.02 -18.68
CA SER A 130 -17.55 -21.57 -18.79
C SER A 130 -18.65 -20.60 -18.33
N GLN A 131 -18.28 -19.47 -17.74
CA GLN A 131 -19.20 -18.46 -17.24
C GLN A 131 -19.29 -17.25 -18.17
N VAL A 132 -20.36 -16.48 -17.99
CA VAL A 132 -20.47 -15.11 -18.51
C VAL A 132 -20.63 -14.16 -17.33
N TYR A 133 -20.11 -12.95 -17.48
CA TYR A 133 -20.02 -11.97 -16.40
C TYR A 133 -20.86 -10.74 -16.73
N ASP A 134 -21.60 -10.28 -15.73
CA ASP A 134 -22.39 -9.05 -15.76
C ASP A 134 -21.67 -7.98 -14.96
N PHE A 135 -21.42 -6.84 -15.60
CA PHE A 135 -20.73 -5.69 -15.03
C PHE A 135 -21.71 -4.58 -14.73
N THR A 136 -21.64 -4.03 -13.52
CA THR A 136 -22.34 -2.82 -13.10
C THR A 136 -21.31 -1.76 -12.72
N PHE A 137 -21.43 -0.57 -13.29
CA PHE A 137 -20.55 0.56 -13.04
C PHE A 137 -21.33 1.71 -12.41
N PHE A 138 -20.72 2.40 -11.47
CA PHE A 138 -21.18 3.69 -11.01
C PHE A 138 -20.09 4.74 -11.20
N SER A 139 -20.51 5.91 -11.66
CA SER A 139 -19.65 7.04 -11.99
C SER A 139 -20.35 8.31 -11.51
N ALA A 140 -19.69 9.06 -10.64
CA ALA A 140 -20.21 10.29 -10.07
C ALA A 140 -19.10 11.31 -9.82
N ARG A 141 -19.36 12.54 -10.28
CA ARG A 141 -18.62 13.73 -9.85
C ARG A 141 -19.60 14.87 -9.60
N ASN A 142 -19.77 15.22 -8.33
CA ASN A 142 -20.64 16.28 -7.85
C ASN A 142 -20.08 17.69 -8.09
N GLY A 143 -20.92 18.71 -7.96
CA GLY A 143 -20.52 20.12 -8.09
C GLY A 143 -20.07 20.53 -9.50
N ILE A 144 -20.44 19.78 -10.54
CA ILE A 144 -20.11 20.10 -11.93
C ILE A 144 -21.30 20.72 -12.67
N GLY A 145 -21.01 21.66 -13.58
CA GLY A 145 -22.01 22.33 -14.41
C GLY A 145 -21.86 22.06 -15.91
N ASP A 146 -20.80 21.34 -16.31
CA ASP A 146 -20.59 20.81 -17.65
C ASP A 146 -21.03 19.33 -17.72
N ASN A 147 -21.04 18.76 -18.94
CA ASN A 147 -21.28 17.33 -19.14
C ASN A 147 -19.96 16.57 -19.13
N ARG A 148 -19.85 15.58 -18.25
CA ARG A 148 -18.68 14.70 -18.10
C ARG A 148 -19.02 13.24 -18.26
N ASP A 149 -19.93 12.94 -19.19
CA ASP A 149 -20.28 11.57 -19.54
C ASP A 149 -19.03 10.70 -19.63
N THR A 150 -19.11 9.53 -19.02
CA THR A 150 -18.05 8.53 -19.02
C THR A 150 -18.53 7.29 -19.75
N GLU A 151 -17.77 6.81 -20.72
CA GLU A 151 -18.03 5.55 -21.40
C GLU A 151 -17.21 4.43 -20.78
N PHE A 152 -17.89 3.33 -20.49
CA PHE A 152 -17.32 2.05 -20.06
C PHE A 152 -17.37 1.08 -21.23
N ILE A 153 -16.24 0.41 -21.50
CA ILE A 153 -16.09 -0.57 -22.58
C ILE A 153 -15.59 -1.86 -21.95
N VAL A 154 -16.36 -2.94 -22.04
CA VAL A 154 -15.98 -4.24 -21.50
C VAL A 154 -15.72 -5.19 -22.66
N THR A 155 -14.51 -5.77 -22.70
CA THR A 155 -14.03 -6.59 -23.81
C THR A 155 -13.45 -7.92 -23.30
N GLY A 156 -14.07 -9.02 -23.72
CA GLY A 156 -13.55 -10.39 -23.62
C GLY A 156 -13.67 -11.09 -24.97
N ALA A 157 -14.21 -12.32 -25.02
CA ALA A 157 -14.55 -12.98 -26.28
C ALA A 157 -15.64 -12.24 -27.07
N ASN A 158 -16.49 -11.50 -26.37
CA ASN A 158 -17.42 -10.51 -26.90
C ASN A 158 -17.22 -9.17 -26.18
N SER A 159 -17.82 -8.11 -26.70
CA SER A 159 -17.70 -6.76 -26.14
C SER A 159 -19.05 -6.10 -25.93
N GLY A 160 -19.11 -5.19 -24.96
CA GLY A 160 -20.23 -4.28 -24.74
C GLY A 160 -19.73 -2.91 -24.26
N SER A 161 -20.53 -1.87 -24.43
CA SER A 161 -20.25 -0.55 -23.87
C SER A 161 -21.50 0.12 -23.33
N GLY A 162 -21.31 1.10 -22.46
CA GLY A 162 -22.38 1.89 -21.86
C GLY A 162 -21.84 3.23 -21.38
N VAL A 163 -22.72 4.23 -21.32
CA VAL A 163 -22.35 5.61 -20.94
C VAL A 163 -23.06 5.98 -19.65
N ALA A 164 -22.31 6.46 -18.67
CA ALA A 164 -22.83 7.03 -17.43
C ALA A 164 -22.96 8.54 -17.56
N SER A 165 -24.09 9.08 -17.09
CA SER A 165 -24.26 10.52 -16.85
C SER A 165 -23.53 10.92 -15.56
N THR A 166 -22.20 10.96 -15.59
CA THR A 166 -21.35 11.12 -14.39
C THR A 166 -21.62 12.39 -13.58
N GLY A 167 -22.10 13.46 -14.22
CA GLY A 167 -22.28 14.75 -13.57
C GLY A 167 -23.41 14.78 -12.55
N ASN A 168 -23.05 14.98 -11.28
CA ASN A 168 -23.99 15.00 -10.16
C ASN A 168 -24.89 13.75 -10.07
N ASN A 169 -24.34 12.58 -10.38
CA ASN A 169 -25.06 11.32 -10.34
C ASN A 169 -25.14 10.77 -8.91
N ASP A 170 -26.35 10.65 -8.36
CA ASP A 170 -26.61 10.01 -7.08
C ASP A 170 -27.47 8.73 -7.23
N THR A 171 -27.84 8.33 -8.46
CA THR A 171 -28.93 7.35 -8.66
C THR A 171 -28.67 6.25 -9.67
N GLU A 172 -28.00 6.56 -10.78
CA GLU A 172 -27.99 5.69 -11.96
C GLU A 172 -26.69 4.88 -12.04
N VAL A 173 -26.82 3.63 -12.46
CA VAL A 173 -25.68 2.73 -12.75
C VAL A 173 -25.72 2.31 -14.22
N VAL A 174 -24.55 2.01 -14.79
CA VAL A 174 -24.42 1.43 -16.13
C VAL A 174 -24.29 -0.07 -16.00
N LYS A 175 -25.07 -0.84 -16.76
CA LYS A 175 -25.00 -2.31 -16.78
C LYS A 175 -24.58 -2.82 -18.15
N ILE A 176 -23.53 -3.63 -18.18
CA ILE A 176 -23.01 -4.30 -19.38
C ILE A 176 -23.03 -5.81 -19.08
N LEU A 177 -23.91 -6.53 -19.78
CA LEU A 177 -24.28 -7.90 -19.41
C LEU A 177 -23.70 -8.94 -20.36
N GLY A 178 -23.43 -10.14 -19.85
CA GLY A 178 -23.14 -11.33 -20.62
C GLY A 178 -21.80 -11.29 -21.35
N ILE A 179 -20.75 -10.76 -20.70
CA ILE A 179 -19.40 -10.77 -21.27
C ILE A 179 -18.72 -12.09 -20.92
N ALA A 180 -18.39 -12.88 -21.94
CA ALA A 180 -17.58 -14.07 -21.80
C ALA A 180 -16.08 -13.70 -21.77
N PRO A 181 -15.27 -14.33 -20.91
CA PRO A 181 -13.82 -14.17 -20.96
C PRO A 181 -13.24 -14.53 -22.33
N ASP A 182 -12.12 -13.91 -22.69
CA ASP A 182 -11.42 -14.18 -23.93
C ASP A 182 -10.67 -15.54 -23.91
N GLY A 183 -9.89 -15.82 -24.96
CA GLY A 183 -9.12 -17.06 -25.06
C GLY A 183 -8.00 -17.24 -24.02
N ASN A 184 -7.69 -16.20 -23.25
CA ASN A 184 -6.74 -16.20 -22.14
C ASN A 184 -7.45 -16.21 -20.77
N ASN A 185 -8.79 -16.32 -20.76
CA ASN A 185 -9.62 -16.20 -19.56
C ASN A 185 -9.61 -14.78 -18.96
N GLU A 186 -9.58 -13.76 -19.83
CA GLU A 186 -9.47 -12.35 -19.43
C GLU A 186 -10.68 -11.53 -19.89
N ILE A 187 -11.02 -10.51 -19.10
CA ILE A 187 -11.95 -9.45 -19.50
C ILE A 187 -11.28 -8.11 -19.17
N SER A 188 -11.16 -7.25 -20.17
CA SER A 188 -10.64 -5.88 -20.04
C SER A 188 -11.79 -4.88 -19.91
N VAL A 189 -11.64 -3.91 -19.02
CA VAL A 189 -12.59 -2.84 -18.73
C VAL A 189 -11.91 -1.51 -19.01
N GLY A 190 -12.22 -0.92 -20.15
CA GLY A 190 -11.79 0.41 -20.57
C GLY A 190 -12.74 1.49 -20.08
N VAL A 191 -12.17 2.64 -19.72
CA VAL A 191 -12.89 3.84 -19.28
C VAL A 191 -12.36 5.03 -20.08
N GLN A 192 -13.25 5.81 -20.67
CA GLN A 192 -12.91 7.00 -21.45
C GLN A 192 -13.99 8.07 -21.39
N ALA A 193 -13.71 9.25 -21.93
CA ALA A 193 -14.72 10.29 -22.09
C ALA A 193 -15.84 9.81 -23.02
N GLY A 194 -17.09 9.94 -22.57
CA GLY A 194 -18.27 9.57 -23.34
C GLY A 194 -18.52 10.51 -24.54
N PRO A 195 -19.33 10.07 -25.51
CA PRO A 195 -19.51 10.79 -26.77
C PRO A 195 -20.12 12.20 -26.62
N ASP A 196 -20.93 12.42 -25.57
CA ASP A 196 -21.59 13.70 -25.29
C ASP A 196 -20.84 14.53 -24.22
N ASN A 197 -19.67 14.06 -23.76
CA ASN A 197 -18.81 14.79 -22.84
C ASN A 197 -18.35 16.11 -23.49
N ASN A 198 -18.69 17.23 -22.85
CA ASN A 198 -18.41 18.57 -23.37
C ASN A 198 -17.42 19.35 -22.50
N ASN A 199 -16.86 18.70 -21.48
CA ASN A 199 -15.77 19.27 -20.70
C ASN A 199 -14.53 19.40 -21.59
N THR A 200 -13.91 20.58 -21.61
CA THR A 200 -12.79 20.88 -22.51
C THR A 200 -11.53 20.06 -22.24
N ILE A 201 -11.39 19.52 -21.02
CA ILE A 201 -10.28 18.63 -20.66
C ILE A 201 -10.58 17.17 -21.04
N GLY A 202 -11.87 16.81 -21.18
CA GLY A 202 -12.34 15.47 -21.48
C GLY A 202 -12.13 14.52 -20.31
N PHE A 203 -12.54 14.95 -19.10
CA PHE A 203 -12.47 14.11 -17.91
C PHE A 203 -13.45 12.94 -17.95
N PHE A 204 -13.02 11.78 -17.45
CA PHE A 204 -13.83 10.57 -17.27
C PHE A 204 -13.53 9.92 -15.92
N TYR A 205 -14.48 9.16 -15.36
CA TYR A 205 -14.45 8.74 -13.95
C TYR A 205 -14.97 7.33 -13.72
N ILE A 206 -14.34 6.58 -12.82
CA ILE A 206 -14.86 5.32 -12.26
C ILE A 206 -14.81 5.40 -10.73
N ASN A 207 -15.94 5.17 -10.08
CA ASN A 207 -16.04 5.14 -8.61
C ASN A 207 -16.03 3.69 -8.13
N LEU A 208 -16.92 2.85 -8.68
CA LEU A 208 -16.98 1.42 -8.36
C LEU A 208 -17.33 0.57 -9.57
N MET A 209 -16.98 -0.70 -9.45
CA MET A 209 -17.35 -1.78 -10.37
C MET A 209 -17.86 -2.97 -9.56
N ASP A 210 -19.02 -3.50 -9.92
CA ASP A 210 -19.56 -4.76 -9.39
C ASP A 210 -19.61 -5.77 -10.54
N VAL A 211 -18.98 -6.92 -10.32
CA VAL A 211 -18.91 -8.02 -11.28
C VAL A 211 -19.56 -9.24 -10.69
N SER A 212 -20.69 -9.65 -11.26
CA SER A 212 -21.37 -10.88 -10.87
C SER A 212 -21.27 -11.90 -11.99
N VAL A 213 -21.27 -13.18 -11.62
CA VAL A 213 -21.51 -14.23 -12.60
C VAL A 213 -22.95 -14.03 -13.10
N GLY A 214 -23.10 -13.61 -14.36
CA GLY A 214 -24.40 -13.64 -15.04
C GLY A 214 -24.90 -15.08 -14.98
N ILE A 215 -26.20 -15.35 -15.00
CA ILE A 215 -26.70 -16.73 -14.80
C ILE A 215 -26.71 -17.50 -16.14
N PRO A 216 -25.73 -18.39 -16.44
CA PRO A 216 -25.93 -19.51 -17.34
C PRO A 216 -26.29 -20.77 -16.54
N GLU A 217 -27.14 -21.61 -17.15
CA GLU A 217 -27.50 -22.94 -16.65
C GLU A 217 -26.23 -23.79 -16.38
N PRO A 218 -26.23 -24.63 -15.33
CA PRO A 218 -25.01 -25.16 -14.75
C PRO A 218 -24.32 -26.20 -15.65
N THR A 219 -23.00 -26.08 -15.78
CA THR A 219 -22.12 -27.19 -16.18
C THR A 219 -21.02 -27.40 -15.14
N THR A 220 -20.77 -28.66 -14.80
CA THR A 220 -19.95 -29.14 -13.68
C THR A 220 -18.53 -29.55 -14.09
N GLY A 221 -17.54 -29.21 -13.24
CA GLY A 221 -16.28 -29.94 -13.00
C GLY A 221 -15.03 -29.33 -13.67
N VAL A 222 -13.80 -29.38 -13.13
CA VAL A 222 -13.13 -30.25 -12.14
C VAL A 222 -11.88 -29.53 -11.56
N LEU A 223 -11.46 -29.95 -10.36
CA LEU A 223 -10.32 -29.47 -9.55
C LEU A 223 -8.96 -30.18 -9.81
N LEU A 224 -7.87 -29.42 -9.61
CA LEU A 224 -6.49 -29.72 -9.12
C LEU A 224 -5.43 -30.45 -9.98
N ALA A 225 -4.21 -29.89 -10.00
CA ALA A 225 -2.99 -30.55 -9.47
C ALA A 225 -1.78 -29.59 -9.40
N MET A 226 -1.11 -29.55 -8.25
CA MET A 226 0.19 -28.90 -8.03
C MET A 226 1.36 -29.83 -8.42
N GLY A 227 2.48 -29.22 -8.86
CA GLY A 227 3.78 -29.88 -9.00
C GLY A 227 4.85 -29.04 -8.31
N GLY A 228 5.57 -29.64 -7.35
CA GLY A 228 6.71 -29.01 -6.69
C GLY A 228 8.01 -29.23 -7.46
N LEU A 229 8.88 -28.23 -7.43
CA LEU A 229 10.30 -28.38 -7.77
C LEU A 229 11.19 -27.57 -6.82
N LEU A 230 12.43 -28.02 -6.77
CA LEU A 230 13.57 -27.62 -5.93
C LEU A 230 13.67 -26.11 -5.66
N VAL A 231 13.70 -25.75 -4.37
CA VAL A 231 13.83 -24.37 -3.88
C VAL A 231 15.29 -23.92 -3.99
N ALA A 232 15.59 -23.11 -5.00
CA ALA A 232 16.50 -21.99 -4.81
C ALA A 232 15.81 -20.98 -3.87
N ALA A 233 16.55 -20.25 -3.04
CA ALA A 233 15.93 -19.25 -2.16
C ALA A 233 15.08 -18.29 -3.00
N ALA A 234 13.76 -18.32 -2.78
CA ALA A 234 12.83 -17.53 -3.58
C ALA A 234 13.09 -16.02 -3.37
N PRO A 235 12.82 -15.17 -4.38
CA PRO A 235 12.86 -13.73 -4.20
C PRO A 235 11.95 -13.33 -3.03
N LYS A 236 12.40 -12.38 -2.21
CA LYS A 236 11.63 -11.93 -1.04
C LYS A 236 10.33 -11.24 -1.47
N ASN A 237 9.25 -11.46 -0.74
CA ASN A 237 8.02 -10.68 -0.83
C ASN A 237 7.98 -9.69 0.34
N VAL A 238 7.91 -8.39 0.07
CA VAL A 238 7.98 -7.34 1.08
C VAL A 238 6.80 -6.36 0.93
N LEU A 239 6.03 -6.17 2.00
CA LEU A 239 4.91 -5.24 2.05
C LEU A 239 5.29 -3.99 2.85
N PHE A 240 5.03 -2.80 2.31
CA PHE A 240 5.27 -1.52 2.97
C PHE A 240 3.97 -0.87 3.43
N TYR A 241 3.83 -0.66 4.74
CA TYR A 241 2.89 0.26 5.37
C TYR A 241 3.60 1.56 5.76
N GLY A 242 2.95 2.69 5.48
CA GLY A 242 3.50 4.00 5.78
C GLY A 242 2.69 5.12 5.15
N ASN A 243 3.30 6.28 4.96
CA ASN A 243 2.60 7.44 4.42
C ASN A 243 3.43 8.19 3.37
N SER A 244 3.30 9.52 3.28
CA SER A 244 4.05 10.34 2.33
C SER A 244 5.57 10.20 2.46
N PHE A 245 6.07 9.73 3.60
CA PHE A 245 7.49 9.42 3.85
C PHE A 245 7.93 8.13 3.14
N THR A 246 7.02 7.15 2.98
CA THR A 246 7.24 5.95 2.17
C THR A 246 6.96 6.20 0.69
N LEU A 247 5.89 6.96 0.38
CA LEU A 247 5.51 7.32 -0.99
C LEU A 247 6.49 8.30 -1.66
N GLY A 248 7.41 8.91 -0.91
CA GLY A 248 8.46 9.76 -1.45
C GLY A 248 7.95 11.10 -2.01
N PHE A 249 7.02 11.78 -1.33
CA PHE A 249 6.36 13.00 -1.86
C PHE A 249 7.31 14.16 -2.19
N GLY A 250 8.49 14.23 -1.57
CA GLY A 250 9.52 15.22 -1.90
C GLY A 250 10.55 14.73 -2.93
N SER A 251 10.39 13.50 -3.41
CA SER A 251 11.30 12.77 -4.30
C SER A 251 10.63 12.44 -5.63
N THR A 252 11.43 12.11 -6.64
CA THR A 252 10.94 11.66 -7.95
C THR A 252 10.46 10.21 -7.96
N THR A 253 10.70 9.47 -6.88
CA THR A 253 10.34 8.06 -6.72
C THR A 253 10.11 7.73 -5.24
N SER A 254 9.39 6.64 -4.98
CA SER A 254 9.08 6.17 -3.63
C SER A 254 10.21 5.34 -3.02
N VAL A 255 10.15 5.18 -1.69
CA VAL A 255 11.14 4.39 -0.94
C VAL A 255 11.06 2.90 -1.31
N ASN A 256 9.85 2.35 -1.48
CA ASN A 256 9.66 0.95 -1.83
C ASN A 256 10.14 0.61 -3.25
N ALA A 257 9.99 1.53 -4.21
CA ALA A 257 10.52 1.36 -5.56
C ALA A 257 12.06 1.35 -5.55
N LEU A 258 12.68 2.29 -4.83
CA LEU A 258 14.14 2.29 -4.67
C LEU A 258 14.66 1.06 -3.93
N PHE A 259 13.92 0.56 -2.93
CA PHE A 259 14.27 -0.67 -2.23
C PHE A 259 14.34 -1.87 -3.20
N GLU A 260 13.39 -1.99 -4.13
CA GLU A 260 13.39 -3.02 -5.17
C GLU A 260 14.61 -2.87 -6.09
N ASP A 261 14.82 -1.66 -6.61
CA ASP A 261 15.96 -1.34 -7.47
C ASP A 261 17.31 -1.66 -6.80
N ILE A 262 17.46 -1.32 -5.51
CA ILE A 262 18.66 -1.59 -4.72
C ILE A 262 18.86 -3.11 -4.56
N ALA A 263 17.81 -3.85 -4.23
CA ALA A 263 17.91 -5.31 -4.08
C ALA A 263 18.36 -5.98 -5.40
N ILE A 264 17.83 -5.52 -6.53
CA ILE A 264 18.25 -5.99 -7.86
C ILE A 264 19.70 -5.59 -8.15
N ALA A 265 20.08 -4.34 -7.85
CA ALA A 265 21.45 -3.86 -8.05
C ALA A 265 22.46 -4.62 -7.19
N ALA A 266 22.08 -5.04 -5.99
CA ALA A 266 22.88 -5.88 -5.10
C ALA A 266 22.99 -7.35 -5.56
N GLY A 267 22.29 -7.72 -6.64
CA GLY A 267 22.38 -9.04 -7.27
C GLY A 267 21.38 -10.07 -6.75
N HIS A 268 20.35 -9.64 -6.01
CA HIS A 268 19.22 -10.51 -5.69
C HIS A 268 18.30 -10.69 -6.90
N ASP A 269 17.60 -11.83 -6.96
CA ASP A 269 16.45 -11.96 -7.84
C ASP A 269 15.41 -10.88 -7.48
N ALA A 270 14.73 -10.34 -8.48
CA ALA A 270 13.77 -9.25 -8.30
C ALA A 270 12.72 -9.62 -7.22
N PRO A 271 12.69 -8.91 -6.09
CA PRO A 271 11.70 -9.16 -5.04
C PRO A 271 10.30 -8.75 -5.50
N LEU A 272 9.25 -9.33 -4.90
CA LEU A 272 7.91 -8.75 -4.99
C LEU A 272 7.80 -7.67 -3.92
N VAL A 273 7.76 -6.41 -4.32
CA VAL A 273 7.63 -5.29 -3.40
C VAL A 273 6.30 -4.59 -3.64
N GLN A 274 5.51 -4.47 -2.59
CA GLN A 274 4.18 -3.85 -2.65
C GLN A 274 4.05 -2.79 -1.57
N SER A 275 3.23 -1.77 -1.85
CA SER A 275 3.01 -0.66 -0.92
C SER A 275 1.53 -0.46 -0.65
N ALA A 276 1.20 -0.51 0.63
CA ALA A 276 -0.08 -0.09 1.20
C ALA A 276 0.06 1.29 1.89
N ALA A 277 1.04 2.10 1.50
CA ALA A 277 1.26 3.41 2.11
C ALA A 277 0.16 4.41 1.74
N ALA A 278 -0.28 5.20 2.71
CA ALA A 278 -1.39 6.15 2.60
C ALA A 278 -0.97 7.53 3.12
N SER A 279 -1.06 8.57 2.29
CA SER A 279 -0.54 9.89 2.66
C SER A 279 -1.19 10.44 3.95
N GLY A 280 -0.35 10.92 4.87
CA GLY A 280 -0.76 11.52 6.14
C GLY A 280 -1.22 10.55 7.23
N GLN A 281 -1.20 9.23 6.97
CA GLN A 281 -1.78 8.25 7.88
C GLN A 281 -0.77 7.66 8.88
N ASP A 282 -1.29 7.23 10.02
CA ASP A 282 -0.60 6.49 11.07
C ASP A 282 -0.98 4.99 11.02
N ILE A 283 -0.32 4.18 11.85
CA ILE A 283 -0.54 2.72 11.89
C ILE A 283 -1.98 2.38 12.31
N GLU A 284 -2.56 3.15 13.23
CA GLU A 284 -3.96 3.00 13.66
C GLU A 284 -4.91 3.13 12.47
N TRP A 285 -4.72 4.15 11.64
CA TRP A 285 -5.52 4.33 10.46
C TRP A 285 -5.38 3.15 9.49
N HIS A 286 -4.17 2.62 9.28
CA HIS A 286 -3.95 1.44 8.43
C HIS A 286 -4.66 0.20 8.95
N LEU A 287 -4.58 -0.05 10.25
CA LEU A 287 -5.27 -1.17 10.90
C LEU A 287 -6.79 -1.12 10.67
N ASN A 288 -7.36 0.09 10.73
CA ASN A 288 -8.80 0.28 10.61
C ASN A 288 -9.31 0.33 9.16
N ASN A 289 -8.45 0.65 8.18
CA ASN A 289 -8.90 1.02 6.84
C ASN A 289 -8.15 0.36 5.68
N ASN A 290 -7.01 -0.29 5.92
CA ASN A 290 -6.12 -0.73 4.84
C ASN A 290 -5.48 -2.12 5.06
N THR A 291 -6.11 -2.98 5.85
CA THR A 291 -5.64 -4.35 6.10
C THR A 291 -5.89 -5.30 4.92
N ALA A 292 -6.78 -4.93 3.99
CA ALA A 292 -7.04 -5.71 2.78
C ALA A 292 -5.77 -5.99 1.96
N ALA A 293 -4.87 -5.00 1.89
CA ALA A 293 -3.62 -5.09 1.15
C ALA A 293 -2.72 -6.26 1.56
N ILE A 294 -2.77 -6.68 2.84
CA ILE A 294 -2.04 -7.86 3.34
C ILE A 294 -2.42 -9.11 2.55
N PHE A 295 -3.70 -9.24 2.19
CA PHE A 295 -4.25 -10.44 1.58
C PHE A 295 -4.28 -10.36 0.06
N THR A 296 -4.47 -9.16 -0.50
CA THR A 296 -4.71 -8.97 -1.94
C THR A 296 -3.46 -8.63 -2.74
N LEU A 297 -2.44 -7.99 -2.14
CA LEU A 297 -1.22 -7.56 -2.86
C LEU A 297 -0.15 -8.66 -2.95
N ILE A 298 -0.46 -9.91 -2.57
CA ILE A 298 0.46 -11.03 -2.73
C ILE A 298 -0.23 -12.23 -3.40
N PRO A 299 0.45 -12.96 -4.30
CA PRO A 299 -0.08 -14.21 -4.83
C PRO A 299 -0.56 -15.18 -3.73
N PRO A 300 -1.72 -15.85 -3.91
CA PRO A 300 -2.29 -16.77 -2.92
C PRO A 300 -1.37 -17.93 -2.51
N ASP A 301 -0.40 -18.29 -3.36
CA ASP A 301 0.56 -19.36 -3.14
C ASP A 301 1.88 -18.91 -2.49
N ARG A 302 2.00 -17.62 -2.14
CA ARG A 302 3.18 -17.01 -1.51
C ARG A 302 2.85 -16.44 -0.13
N ASP A 303 3.89 -16.13 0.63
CA ASP A 303 3.81 -15.44 1.91
C ASP A 303 4.73 -14.22 1.92
N TRP A 304 4.34 -13.20 2.68
CA TRP A 304 5.22 -12.07 2.98
C TRP A 304 6.41 -12.57 3.80
N ASP A 305 7.62 -12.23 3.36
CA ASP A 305 8.86 -12.48 4.10
C ASP A 305 9.12 -11.36 5.12
N ALA A 306 8.73 -10.12 4.79
CA ALA A 306 8.83 -8.99 5.68
C ALA A 306 7.67 -8.01 5.48
N VAL A 307 7.26 -7.35 6.55
CA VAL A 307 6.35 -6.20 6.54
C VAL A 307 7.08 -4.99 7.12
N VAL A 308 7.28 -3.97 6.29
CA VAL A 308 7.88 -2.70 6.70
C VAL A 308 6.76 -1.79 7.21
N MET A 309 6.84 -1.33 8.46
CA MET A 309 5.80 -0.52 9.12
C MET A 309 6.38 0.82 9.57
N GLN A 310 5.86 1.89 9.00
CA GLN A 310 6.25 3.27 9.29
C GLN A 310 5.13 3.99 10.04
N GLU A 311 5.44 4.57 11.20
CA GLU A 311 4.51 5.40 11.95
C GLU A 311 4.48 6.86 11.42
N HIS A 312 3.44 7.61 11.77
CA HIS A 312 3.35 9.03 11.48
C HIS A 312 4.52 9.80 12.12
N SER A 313 5.19 10.61 11.31
CA SER A 313 6.51 11.23 11.60
C SER A 313 6.61 12.12 12.84
N THR A 314 5.51 12.43 13.51
CA THR A 314 5.51 13.13 14.81
C THR A 314 4.82 12.36 15.92
N LYS A 315 4.06 11.29 15.64
CA LYS A 315 3.17 10.61 16.61
C LYS A 315 3.92 10.06 17.81
N LEU A 316 5.18 9.68 17.62
CA LEU A 316 6.08 9.19 18.65
C LEU A 316 6.85 10.29 19.40
N THR A 317 6.50 11.56 19.22
CA THR A 317 7.23 12.70 19.80
C THR A 317 6.28 13.70 20.45
N ARG A 318 6.81 14.58 21.30
CA ARG A 318 6.04 15.67 21.92
C ARG A 318 5.54 16.74 20.94
N ALA A 319 5.96 16.70 19.67
CA ALA A 319 5.39 17.53 18.62
C ALA A 319 4.06 17.00 18.07
N TYR A 320 3.62 15.80 18.46
CA TYR A 320 2.32 15.29 18.05
C TYR A 320 1.18 16.10 18.65
N THR A 321 0.29 16.59 17.80
CA THR A 321 -0.88 17.37 18.21
C THR A 321 -2.19 16.59 18.15
N GLY A 322 -2.16 15.35 17.65
CA GLY A 322 -3.32 14.46 17.57
C GLY A 322 -3.76 13.95 18.95
N ASN A 323 -4.75 13.06 18.93
CA ASN A 323 -5.29 12.44 20.13
C ASN A 323 -5.15 10.91 20.01
N PRO A 324 -4.71 10.20 21.06
CA PRO A 324 -4.15 10.73 22.31
C PRO A 324 -2.87 11.53 22.05
N ARG A 325 -2.55 12.48 22.94
CA ARG A 325 -1.33 13.30 22.83
C ARG A 325 -0.15 12.52 23.39
N PHE A 326 1.06 12.91 23.00
CA PHE A 326 2.28 12.41 23.65
C PHE A 326 2.25 12.66 25.18
N PRO A 327 2.69 11.70 26.02
CA PRO A 327 3.28 10.41 25.65
C PRO A 327 2.27 9.29 25.37
N ASP A 328 0.98 9.49 25.68
CA ASP A 328 -0.07 8.46 25.53
C ASP A 328 -0.23 7.99 24.06
N SER A 329 0.15 8.80 23.07
CA SER A 329 0.23 8.39 21.66
C SER A 329 1.21 7.25 21.38
N VAL A 330 2.28 7.13 22.18
CA VAL A 330 3.24 6.02 22.07
C VAL A 330 2.58 4.73 22.55
N ASP A 331 1.81 4.77 23.65
CA ASP A 331 1.10 3.60 24.16
C ASP A 331 0.04 3.10 23.18
N GLU A 332 -0.68 4.00 22.49
CA GLU A 332 -1.58 3.62 21.39
C GLU A 332 -0.82 3.01 20.20
N SER A 333 0.30 3.62 19.81
CA SER A 333 1.12 3.12 18.69
C SER A 333 1.67 1.71 18.99
N LYS A 334 2.00 1.41 20.25
CA LYS A 334 2.41 0.06 20.69
C LYS A 334 1.32 -0.99 20.49
N SER A 335 0.06 -0.66 20.82
CA SER A 335 -1.06 -1.58 20.61
C SER A 335 -1.36 -1.77 19.13
N THR A 336 -1.45 -0.67 18.38
CA THR A 336 -1.85 -0.69 16.96
C THR A 336 -0.81 -1.36 16.06
N VAL A 337 0.50 -1.21 16.34
CA VAL A 337 1.53 -1.93 15.59
C VAL A 337 1.52 -3.44 15.84
N VAL A 338 1.22 -3.86 17.08
CA VAL A 338 1.02 -5.28 17.41
C VAL A 338 -0.19 -5.84 16.68
N ASP A 339 -1.33 -5.13 16.70
CA ASP A 339 -2.56 -5.58 16.03
C ASP A 339 -2.42 -5.65 14.50
N LEU A 340 -1.72 -4.69 13.89
CA LEU A 340 -1.42 -4.73 12.46
C LEU A 340 -0.53 -5.93 12.12
N TYR A 341 0.52 -6.18 12.91
CA TYR A 341 1.39 -7.33 12.71
C TYR A 341 0.68 -8.67 12.95
N ASN A 342 -0.20 -8.76 13.95
CA ASN A 342 -1.07 -9.92 14.16
C ASN A 342 -1.94 -10.20 12.93
N THR A 343 -2.44 -9.14 12.28
CA THR A 343 -3.21 -9.27 11.02
C THR A 343 -2.33 -9.80 9.88
N VAL A 344 -1.07 -9.36 9.78
CA VAL A 344 -0.09 -9.90 8.82
C VAL A 344 0.14 -11.39 9.07
N GLN A 345 0.27 -11.81 10.33
CA GLN A 345 0.48 -13.21 10.70
C GLN A 345 -0.71 -14.12 10.35
N LEU A 346 -1.93 -13.59 10.26
CA LEU A 346 -3.07 -14.35 9.74
C LEU A 346 -2.86 -14.78 8.28
N ARG A 347 -2.16 -13.96 7.49
CA ARG A 347 -1.85 -14.25 6.08
C ARG A 347 -0.51 -14.95 5.90
N SER A 348 0.51 -14.52 6.63
CA SER A 348 1.90 -14.95 6.47
C SER A 348 2.56 -15.11 7.84
N PRO A 349 2.40 -16.28 8.50
CA PRO A 349 2.81 -16.51 9.88
C PRO A 349 4.31 -16.36 10.18
N ASN A 350 5.16 -16.33 9.14
CA ASN A 350 6.61 -16.23 9.28
C ASN A 350 7.16 -14.85 8.83
N ALA A 351 6.30 -13.88 8.53
CA ALA A 351 6.73 -12.55 8.11
C ALA A 351 7.51 -11.85 9.23
N VAL A 352 8.62 -11.19 8.88
CA VAL A 352 9.40 -10.40 9.86
C VAL A 352 8.87 -8.95 9.89
N PRO A 353 8.48 -8.42 11.06
CA PRO A 353 8.12 -7.01 11.19
C PRO A 353 9.38 -6.14 11.21
N VAL A 354 9.43 -5.17 10.31
CA VAL A 354 10.53 -4.19 10.20
C VAL A 354 9.97 -2.79 10.42
N LEU A 355 10.32 -2.18 11.54
CA LEU A 355 9.92 -0.83 11.89
C LEU A 355 10.79 0.18 11.13
N TYR A 356 10.17 0.98 10.27
CA TYR A 356 10.84 2.04 9.51
C TYR A 356 10.94 3.29 10.38
N GLU A 357 12.06 3.44 11.09
CA GLU A 357 12.34 4.60 11.93
C GLU A 357 12.37 5.89 11.10
N THR A 358 11.49 6.85 11.38
CA THR A 358 11.44 8.12 10.63
C THR A 358 12.52 9.10 11.10
N TRP A 359 12.57 10.29 10.50
CA TRP A 359 13.56 11.31 10.79
C TRP A 359 12.98 12.59 11.41
N ALA A 360 13.84 13.31 12.14
CA ALA A 360 13.58 14.64 12.65
C ALA A 360 13.34 15.67 11.53
N ARG A 361 12.64 16.75 11.87
CA ARG A 361 12.45 17.89 10.96
C ARG A 361 13.81 18.52 10.64
N GLY A 362 13.91 19.14 9.45
CA GLY A 362 15.16 19.71 8.98
C GLY A 362 15.64 20.89 9.80
N PRO A 363 16.95 21.18 9.81
CA PRO A 363 17.51 22.37 10.43
C PRO A 363 16.75 23.63 10.01
N GLY A 364 16.34 24.46 10.98
CA GLY A 364 15.56 25.68 10.73
C GLY A 364 14.05 25.49 10.66
N HIS A 365 13.53 24.27 10.86
CA HIS A 365 12.10 24.06 11.07
C HIS A 365 11.60 24.79 12.33
N THR A 366 10.30 25.15 12.34
CA THR A 366 9.68 25.93 13.42
C THR A 366 9.75 25.26 14.79
N PHE A 367 9.96 23.95 14.83
CA PHE A 367 10.18 23.17 16.05
C PHE A 367 11.44 23.59 16.83
N TYR A 368 12.42 24.18 16.15
CA TYR A 368 13.70 24.61 16.73
C TYR A 368 13.84 26.14 16.78
N THR A 369 12.89 26.88 16.22
CA THR A 369 12.99 28.33 16.03
C THR A 369 11.82 29.09 16.67
N PRO A 370 12.03 30.26 17.28
CA PRO A 370 10.96 31.08 17.84
C PRO A 370 9.85 31.41 16.81
N PRO A 371 8.59 31.55 17.24
CA PRO A 371 8.12 31.56 18.64
C PRO A 371 7.77 30.17 19.22
N ASN A 372 7.79 29.10 18.43
CA ASN A 372 7.20 27.79 18.77
C ASN A 372 8.27 26.71 18.96
N VAL A 373 9.28 26.98 19.80
CA VAL A 373 10.35 26.03 20.08
C VAL A 373 9.79 24.84 20.90
N ILE A 374 9.82 23.65 20.30
CA ILE A 374 9.42 22.38 20.90
C ILE A 374 10.66 21.54 21.25
N PHE A 375 11.71 21.62 20.43
CA PHE A 375 12.99 20.94 20.61
C PHE A 375 14.14 21.94 20.50
N THR A 376 15.28 21.60 21.09
CA THR A 376 16.51 22.39 21.07
C THR A 376 17.14 22.37 19.68
N ASP A 377 17.17 21.20 19.05
CA ASP A 377 17.75 20.93 17.73
C ASP A 377 17.17 19.63 17.14
N PRO A 378 17.49 19.28 15.89
CA PRO A 378 17.06 18.03 15.28
C PRO A 378 17.48 16.78 16.06
N ALA A 379 18.64 16.78 16.74
CA ALA A 379 19.12 15.63 17.50
C ALA A 379 18.22 15.30 18.70
N GLU A 380 17.70 16.32 19.40
CA GLU A 380 16.74 16.10 20.48
C GLU A 380 15.42 15.50 19.96
N MET A 381 14.96 15.92 18.78
CA MET A 381 13.78 15.31 18.17
C MET A 381 14.04 13.88 17.71
N GLN A 382 15.21 13.61 17.10
CA GLN A 382 15.57 12.27 16.64
C GLN A 382 15.67 11.29 17.79
N ALA A 383 16.21 11.72 18.94
CA ALA A 383 16.24 10.90 20.15
C ALA A 383 14.83 10.46 20.60
N GLU A 384 13.82 11.36 20.58
CA GLU A 384 12.44 10.96 20.89
C GLU A 384 11.84 10.01 19.84
N VAL A 385 12.16 10.21 18.55
CA VAL A 385 11.71 9.28 17.49
C VAL A 385 12.29 7.89 17.73
N ARG A 386 13.60 7.80 18.00
CA ARG A 386 14.31 6.55 18.29
C ARG A 386 13.73 5.84 19.50
N ASP A 387 13.56 6.54 20.63
CA ASP A 387 12.96 5.99 21.86
C ASP A 387 11.54 5.44 21.60
N GLY A 388 10.76 6.13 20.75
CA GLY A 388 9.43 5.68 20.35
C GLY A 388 9.46 4.38 19.55
N TYR A 389 10.33 4.26 18.55
CA TYR A 389 10.47 3.04 17.75
C TYR A 389 11.04 1.87 18.56
N ASP A 390 11.94 2.12 19.50
CA ASP A 390 12.39 1.12 20.48
C ASP A 390 11.21 0.60 21.32
N ALA A 391 10.30 1.47 21.75
CA ALA A 391 9.09 1.08 22.48
C ALA A 391 8.11 0.25 21.62
N LEU A 392 7.99 0.55 20.33
CA LEU A 392 7.19 -0.26 19.39
C LEU A 392 7.81 -1.64 19.19
N LYS A 393 9.14 -1.71 19.02
CA LYS A 393 9.88 -2.97 18.91
C LYS A 393 9.69 -3.84 20.15
N GLU A 394 9.84 -3.25 21.34
CA GLU A 394 9.63 -3.97 22.61
C GLU A 394 8.20 -4.52 22.72
N ALA A 395 7.20 -3.78 22.24
CA ALA A 395 5.80 -4.24 22.26
C ALA A 395 5.59 -5.48 21.39
N ILE A 396 6.10 -5.47 20.15
CA ILE A 396 6.02 -6.64 19.25
C ILE A 396 6.76 -7.83 19.84
N ASP A 397 8.01 -7.63 20.28
CA ASP A 397 8.83 -8.71 20.84
C ASP A 397 8.22 -9.32 22.12
N THR A 398 7.52 -8.51 22.91
CA THR A 398 6.80 -8.96 24.10
C THR A 398 5.60 -9.82 23.76
N GLU A 399 4.79 -9.42 22.76
CA GLU A 399 3.65 -10.22 22.30
C GLU A 399 4.10 -11.55 21.69
N GLU A 400 5.16 -11.52 20.87
CA GLU A 400 5.74 -12.70 20.23
C GLU A 400 6.49 -13.61 21.23
N GLY A 401 6.92 -13.07 22.37
CA GLY A 401 7.76 -13.76 23.34
C GLY A 401 9.19 -14.04 22.86
N ALA A 402 9.65 -13.33 21.83
CA ALA A 402 10.98 -13.48 21.20
C ALA A 402 11.41 -12.16 20.51
N PRO A 403 12.72 -11.92 20.31
CA PRO A 403 13.21 -10.74 19.60
C PRO A 403 13.02 -10.88 18.08
N THR A 404 11.78 -10.68 17.61
CA THR A 404 11.35 -10.91 16.22
C THR A 404 11.39 -9.64 15.39
N ALA A 405 11.05 -8.48 15.96
CA ALA A 405 11.00 -7.23 15.23
C ALA A 405 12.40 -6.66 14.94
N LEU A 406 12.56 -6.03 13.79
CA LEU A 406 13.75 -5.25 13.43
C LEU A 406 13.40 -3.76 13.41
N ILE A 407 14.37 -2.90 13.67
CA ILE A 407 14.28 -1.47 13.37
C ILE A 407 15.20 -1.22 12.19
N ALA A 408 14.69 -0.57 11.15
CA ALA A 408 15.48 0.03 10.09
C ALA A 408 15.82 1.47 10.51
N PRO A 409 17.06 1.76 10.96
CA PRO A 409 17.41 3.01 11.65
C PRO A 409 17.64 4.16 10.66
N VAL A 410 16.62 4.48 9.85
CA VAL A 410 16.74 5.51 8.80
C VAL A 410 16.94 6.89 9.44
N GLY A 411 16.22 7.19 10.51
CA GLY A 411 16.39 8.42 11.27
C GLY A 411 17.82 8.63 11.80
N ASP A 412 18.44 7.58 12.31
CA ASP A 412 19.85 7.60 12.72
C ASP A 412 20.79 7.82 11.53
N ALA A 413 20.52 7.22 10.37
CA ALA A 413 21.33 7.47 9.18
C ALA A 413 21.23 8.94 8.72
N TRP A 414 20.05 9.55 8.88
CA TRP A 414 19.86 10.97 8.60
C TRP A 414 20.61 11.86 9.59
N GLU A 415 20.64 11.49 10.87
CA GLU A 415 21.45 12.16 11.89
C GLU A 415 22.96 12.03 11.61
N GLU A 416 23.42 10.84 11.22
CA GLU A 416 24.81 10.59 10.82
C GLU A 416 25.22 11.42 9.59
N ALA A 417 24.31 11.53 8.62
CA ALA A 417 24.47 12.42 7.46
C ALA A 417 24.26 13.92 7.80
N ASN A 418 24.09 14.26 9.07
CA ASN A 418 23.88 15.62 9.58
C ASN A 418 22.73 16.37 8.87
N TYR A 419 21.72 15.62 8.41
CA TYR A 419 20.57 16.11 7.65
C TYR A 419 20.96 16.90 6.37
N ASP A 420 22.16 16.68 5.83
CA ASP A 420 22.71 17.50 4.74
C ASP A 420 21.99 17.27 3.41
N ASN A 421 21.12 18.22 3.07
CA ASN A 421 20.31 18.24 1.84
C ASN A 421 19.48 16.95 1.65
N LEU A 422 18.98 16.40 2.76
CA LEU A 422 18.13 15.21 2.75
C LEU A 422 16.63 15.54 2.66
N HIS A 423 16.22 16.67 3.27
CA HIS A 423 14.85 17.14 3.19
C HIS A 423 14.55 17.80 1.84
N ALA A 424 13.28 17.71 1.43
CA ALA A 424 12.71 18.58 0.41
C ALA A 424 12.56 20.02 0.93
N ASN A 425 12.03 20.89 0.08
CA ASN A 425 11.86 22.33 0.36
C ASN A 425 10.88 22.67 1.50
N ASP A 426 10.17 21.68 2.03
CA ASP A 426 9.27 21.84 3.18
C ASP A 426 9.93 21.52 4.54
N ASN A 427 11.19 21.08 4.55
CA ASN A 427 11.94 20.70 5.76
C ASN A 427 11.35 19.51 6.53
N TRP A 428 10.53 18.65 5.91
CA TRP A 428 10.09 17.40 6.54
C TRP A 428 9.97 16.21 5.61
N HIS A 429 9.54 16.38 4.36
CA HIS A 429 9.56 15.28 3.40
C HIS A 429 11.00 15.03 2.94
N ALA A 430 11.29 13.80 2.54
CA ALA A 430 12.57 13.47 1.92
C ALA A 430 12.63 13.96 0.48
N GLY A 431 13.74 14.62 0.12
CA GLY A 431 14.16 14.78 -1.26
C GLY A 431 14.84 13.51 -1.77
N ASN A 432 15.28 13.51 -3.03
CA ASN A 432 15.90 12.34 -3.67
C ASN A 432 17.05 11.71 -2.84
N ARG A 433 17.90 12.52 -2.20
CA ARG A 433 18.98 12.03 -1.32
C ARG A 433 18.43 11.31 -0.08
N GLY A 434 17.45 11.92 0.59
CA GLY A 434 16.82 11.34 1.78
C GLY A 434 16.05 10.06 1.47
N THR A 435 15.33 10.00 0.34
CA THR A 435 14.58 8.82 -0.09
C THR A 435 15.51 7.66 -0.44
N LEU A 436 16.62 7.92 -1.13
CA LEU A 436 17.63 6.90 -1.41
C LEU A 436 18.29 6.39 -0.12
N LEU A 437 18.65 7.27 0.81
CA LEU A 437 19.20 6.87 2.11
C LEU A 437 18.24 5.98 2.90
N ALA A 438 16.95 6.34 2.93
CA ALA A 438 15.92 5.53 3.56
C ALA A 438 15.83 4.13 2.93
N ALA A 439 15.80 4.05 1.60
CA ALA A 439 15.73 2.79 0.88
C ALA A 439 16.95 1.89 1.13
N LEU A 440 18.17 2.46 1.17
CA LEU A 440 19.41 1.73 1.47
C LEU A 440 19.39 1.10 2.87
N VAL A 441 18.96 1.84 3.89
CA VAL A 441 18.91 1.36 5.27
C VAL A 441 17.82 0.30 5.46
N ILE A 442 16.65 0.48 4.85
CA ILE A 442 15.58 -0.54 4.89
C ILE A 442 16.02 -1.80 4.14
N TYR A 443 16.64 -1.67 2.97
CA TYR A 443 17.25 -2.78 2.23
C TYR A 443 18.25 -3.54 3.12
N GLY A 444 19.21 -2.83 3.71
CA GLY A 444 20.23 -3.43 4.57
C GLY A 444 19.62 -4.17 5.74
N THR A 445 18.56 -3.61 6.35
CA THR A 445 17.86 -4.23 7.48
C THR A 445 17.09 -5.48 7.05
N VAL A 446 16.33 -5.43 5.95
CA VAL A 446 15.53 -6.57 5.45
C VAL A 446 16.43 -7.71 4.95
N TYR A 447 17.54 -7.39 4.29
CA TYR A 447 18.45 -8.39 3.72
C TYR A 447 19.59 -8.81 4.67
N GLY A 448 19.75 -8.13 5.80
CA GLY A 448 20.90 -8.32 6.70
C GLY A 448 22.22 -7.87 6.05
N ASP A 449 22.14 -6.97 5.08
CA ASP A 449 23.28 -6.37 4.41
C ASP A 449 23.74 -5.14 5.19
N THR A 450 25.03 -5.12 5.54
CA THR A 450 25.63 -4.11 6.40
C THR A 450 26.69 -3.29 5.66
N THR A 451 26.82 -3.48 4.34
CA THR A 451 27.83 -2.81 3.51
C THR A 451 27.21 -2.42 2.17
N THR A 452 26.25 -1.51 2.20
CA THR A 452 25.57 -0.98 1.02
C THR A 452 26.50 -0.22 0.07
N SER A 453 27.69 0.19 0.53
CA SER A 453 28.70 0.86 -0.29
C SER A 453 29.35 0.00 -1.38
N ASP A 454 29.14 -1.33 -1.38
CA ASP A 454 29.61 -2.21 -2.45
C ASP A 454 28.59 -2.44 -3.58
N ILE A 455 27.36 -1.91 -3.42
CA ILE A 455 26.27 -2.03 -4.38
C ILE A 455 26.54 -1.12 -5.59
N PRO A 456 26.39 -1.61 -6.84
CA PRO A 456 26.56 -0.81 -8.06
C PRO A 456 25.35 0.12 -8.30
N LEU A 457 25.33 1.29 -7.65
CA LEU A 457 24.19 2.23 -7.66
C LEU A 457 24.09 3.16 -8.89
N ASP A 458 24.96 3.06 -9.89
CA ASP A 458 25.06 4.04 -11.00
C ASP A 458 23.73 4.31 -11.72
N ALA A 459 22.96 3.25 -12.01
CA ALA A 459 21.68 3.36 -12.70
C ALA A 459 20.60 4.02 -11.81
N ILE A 460 20.60 3.69 -10.52
CA ILE A 460 19.67 4.23 -9.53
C ILE A 460 19.96 5.71 -9.30
N LEU A 461 21.23 6.08 -9.09
CA LEU A 461 21.63 7.47 -8.93
C LEU A 461 21.19 8.33 -10.12
N THR A 462 21.36 7.80 -11.34
CA THR A 462 20.91 8.47 -12.56
C THR A 462 19.39 8.65 -12.59
N SER A 463 18.60 7.64 -12.20
CA SER A 463 17.13 7.71 -12.21
C SER A 463 16.57 8.75 -11.24
N VAL A 464 17.29 9.03 -10.15
CA VAL A 464 16.94 10.08 -9.18
C VAL A 464 17.79 11.35 -9.28
N ASN A 465 18.48 11.56 -10.41
CA ASN A 465 19.28 12.77 -10.67
C ASN A 465 20.32 13.08 -9.58
N LEU A 466 21.02 12.06 -9.10
CA LEU A 466 22.12 12.12 -8.14
C LEU A 466 23.44 11.69 -8.80
N GLY A 467 24.56 12.16 -8.24
CA GLY A 467 25.90 11.81 -8.71
C GLY A 467 26.57 10.71 -7.88
N PRO A 468 27.73 10.18 -8.34
CA PRO A 468 28.52 9.22 -7.57
C PRO A 468 28.95 9.71 -6.19
N ASP A 469 29.20 11.02 -6.04
CA ASP A 469 29.56 11.63 -4.74
C ASP A 469 28.38 11.58 -3.75
N ASP A 470 27.14 11.76 -4.24
CA ASP A 470 25.95 11.56 -3.42
C ASP A 470 25.82 10.09 -3.02
N GLY A 471 26.01 9.16 -3.98
CA GLY A 471 25.97 7.73 -3.70
C GLY A 471 26.94 7.31 -2.59
N ALA A 472 28.21 7.69 -2.72
CA ALA A 472 29.24 7.39 -1.73
C ALA A 472 28.94 7.99 -0.35
N PHE A 473 28.39 9.22 -0.31
CA PHE A 473 27.98 9.88 0.93
C PHE A 473 26.83 9.13 1.62
N LEU A 474 25.79 8.78 0.86
CA LEU A 474 24.58 8.15 1.41
C LEU A 474 24.85 6.70 1.85
N THR A 475 25.60 5.91 1.08
CA THR A 475 25.97 4.55 1.50
C THR A 475 26.87 4.56 2.73
N ALA A 476 27.76 5.56 2.88
CA ALA A 476 28.58 5.67 4.09
C ALA A 476 27.74 5.94 5.34
N ALA A 477 26.72 6.79 5.24
CA ALA A 477 25.79 7.04 6.34
C ALA A 477 24.91 5.80 6.65
N ALA A 478 24.45 5.07 5.63
CA ALA A 478 23.72 3.83 5.81
C ALA A 478 24.56 2.74 6.50
N ASP A 479 25.79 2.52 6.02
CA ASP A 479 26.70 1.50 6.54
C ASP A 479 27.07 1.75 8.01
N ALA A 480 27.21 3.02 8.40
CA ALA A 480 27.54 3.42 9.76
C ALA A 480 26.48 2.97 10.78
N VAL A 481 25.19 3.02 10.41
CA VAL A 481 24.09 2.64 11.31
C VAL A 481 23.69 1.17 11.18
N LEU A 482 23.91 0.54 10.02
CA LEU A 482 23.65 -0.88 9.81
C LEU A 482 24.71 -1.78 10.46
N ASN A 483 25.94 -1.28 10.59
CA ASN A 483 27.03 -1.94 11.30
C ASN A 483 27.58 -1.04 12.42
N PRO A 484 26.83 -0.85 13.52
CA PRO A 484 27.30 0.00 14.60
C PRO A 484 28.55 -0.63 15.18
N ILE A 485 29.72 -0.08 14.85
CA ILE A 485 30.98 -0.49 15.46
C ILE A 485 30.80 -0.23 16.95
N PRO A 486 30.87 -1.25 17.82
CA PRO A 486 30.73 -1.04 19.24
C PRO A 486 31.78 0.00 19.64
N GLU A 487 31.35 1.12 20.21
CA GLU A 487 32.30 2.09 20.75
C GLU A 487 33.31 1.32 21.60
N PRO A 488 34.62 1.64 21.53
CA PRO A 488 35.63 0.96 22.30
C PRO A 488 35.29 1.13 23.78
N SER A 489 34.58 0.15 24.31
CA SER A 489 34.12 0.16 25.70
C SER A 489 35.32 0.45 26.58
N CYS A 490 35.13 1.32 27.57
CA CYS A 490 36.16 1.78 28.52
C CYS A 490 36.97 0.63 29.18
N VAL A 491 36.55 -0.62 29.00
CA VAL A 491 37.27 -1.86 29.33
C VAL A 491 38.62 -1.98 28.59
N LEU A 492 38.74 -1.53 27.32
CA LEU A 492 40.02 -1.59 26.60
C LEU A 492 41.02 -0.51 27.06
N LEU A 493 40.52 0.68 27.40
CA LEU A 493 41.33 1.77 27.98
C LEU A 493 41.80 1.45 29.42
N ALA A 494 40.99 0.74 30.20
CA ALA A 494 41.39 0.25 31.52
C ALA A 494 42.49 -0.84 31.43
N ALA A 495 42.44 -1.72 30.44
CA ALA A 495 43.47 -2.74 30.23
C ALA A 495 44.83 -2.12 29.84
N MET A 496 44.84 -1.07 29.01
CA MET A 496 46.08 -0.36 28.66
C MET A 496 46.65 0.48 29.82
N ALA A 497 45.79 1.03 30.69
CA ALA A 497 46.22 1.74 31.88
C ALA A 497 46.88 0.80 32.92
N ILE A 498 46.36 -0.43 33.09
CA ILE A 498 46.90 -1.42 34.03
C ILE A 498 48.24 -1.98 33.56
N VAL A 499 48.42 -2.21 32.25
CA VAL A 499 49.71 -2.68 31.68
C VAL A 499 50.80 -1.60 31.80
N SER A 500 50.45 -0.32 31.63
CA SER A 500 51.40 0.79 31.79
C SER A 500 51.85 1.03 33.25
N GLN A 501 50.96 0.81 34.24
CA GLN A 501 51.33 0.88 35.66
C GLN A 501 52.15 -0.32 36.14
N ALA A 502 51.91 -1.52 35.59
CA ALA A 502 52.70 -2.71 35.91
C ALA A 502 54.15 -2.61 35.35
N ALA A 503 54.34 -1.95 34.20
CA ALA A 503 55.66 -1.72 33.61
C ALA A 503 56.48 -0.65 34.37
N ARG A 504 55.85 0.34 35.01
CA ARG A 504 56.53 1.36 35.83
C ARG A 504 56.98 0.88 37.22
N ARG A 505 56.45 -0.23 37.73
CA ARG A 505 56.86 -0.81 39.03
C ARG A 505 58.02 -1.81 38.94
N ARG A 506 58.59 -2.03 37.75
CA ARG A 506 59.75 -2.92 37.53
C ARG A 506 60.99 -2.20 36.98
N ARG A 507 61.22 -0.95 37.38
CA ARG A 507 62.51 -0.28 37.23
C ARG A 507 62.99 0.26 38.56
#